data_AF-A0AAW0MXC4-F1
#
_entry.id   AF-A0AAW0MXC4-F1
#
_cell.length_a   1.000
_cell.length_b   1.000
_cell.length_c   1.000
_cell.angle_alpha   90.00
_cell.angle_beta   90.00
_cell.angle_gamma   90.00
#
_symmetry.space_group_name_H-M   'P 1'
#
loop_
_entity.id
_entity.type
_entity.pdbx_description
1 polymer ?
#
loop_
_entity_poly.entity_id
_entity_poly.type
_entity_poly.pdbx_seq_one_letter_code
_entity_poly.pdbx_strand_id
1 'polypeptide(L)'
;MEDGQRARTQRLQKAHDAAVTGEAKGVLPTLIWEVFRQTLDGLEEVHLARSYTEADRQAAALAHEWNCPVLSNDSDFFIFPVKGGLMLTAHFRWKEVKQNGAQKYIPCKRYFSSRFCELKKIQPQLLPIFAVLAGNDYVRIPMQNSGARPGQKWNNLSKLQGLLDMISRLNLNDPLTVLKVFLKNVPLEQRDDQLRSLQDAADHYSLPSSPLRAFFCEGTIPPLPPQMVEVVPDWMRDPVTRAQFSSNFLDVLMFQRVGLSVVVDHKDKPSANLVSLPLRRVLYGLLLGKDGGRTVEERDREGLEVKYNQVQPDAELPFCVKTLQEQNREQRRQVLLDALGLAQQFNSLLPSRLAHLTLPLAATCYWLKTATPPLHMLQALLIGWCKGDSLKSTADKDTDPDSKKSLDINWCNWLNQWQSCLRDTFLLNQLLGEPLEQPTIARLYNGRRLHVLLHKIHLEKFVPPGTYSDEDNRVLFDIVQKHTEPTPAPSQPSKNNFLWFFCVLISRALFVLQVTTMSTPCWCSPGPTGHNVHKPSSKLYLF
;
A
#
# COMPACT_ATOMS: atom_id res chain seq x y z
N MET A 1 -0.51 -4.39 20.37
CA MET A 1 -1.24 -5.38 19.56
C MET A 1 -2.76 -5.24 19.69
N GLU A 2 -3.30 -5.07 20.90
CA GLU A 2 -4.76 -4.92 21.14
C GLU A 2 -5.42 -3.75 20.38
N ASP A 3 -4.78 -2.58 20.32
CA ASP A 3 -5.34 -1.41 19.64
C ASP A 3 -5.44 -1.61 18.11
N GLY A 4 -4.44 -2.25 17.51
CA GLY A 4 -4.42 -2.57 16.07
C GLY A 4 -5.49 -3.60 15.69
N GLN A 5 -5.69 -4.63 16.52
CA GLN A 5 -6.76 -5.60 16.33
C GLN A 5 -8.13 -4.94 16.46
N ARG A 6 -8.33 -4.11 17.48
CA ARG A 6 -9.58 -3.36 17.69
C ARG A 6 -9.92 -2.46 16.51
N ALA A 7 -8.95 -1.70 16.01
CA ALA A 7 -9.12 -0.85 14.84
C ALA A 7 -9.51 -1.66 13.59
N ARG A 8 -8.90 -2.84 13.41
CA ARG A 8 -9.23 -3.73 12.29
C ARG A 8 -10.63 -4.32 12.40
N THR A 9 -11.04 -4.80 13.59
CA THR A 9 -12.41 -5.27 13.83
C THR A 9 -13.45 -4.17 13.57
N GLN A 10 -13.17 -2.92 13.96
CA GLN A 10 -14.04 -1.79 13.63
C GLN A 10 -14.15 -1.55 12.11
N ARG A 11 -13.06 -1.73 11.36
CA ARG A 11 -13.09 -1.66 9.88
C ARG A 11 -13.93 -2.79 9.28
N LEU A 12 -13.84 -4.01 9.83
CA LEU A 12 -14.70 -5.14 9.41
C LEU A 12 -16.18 -4.83 9.64
N GLN A 13 -16.53 -4.29 10.80
CA GLN A 13 -17.90 -3.89 11.10
C GLN A 13 -18.39 -2.82 10.10
N LYS A 14 -17.60 -1.76 9.87
CA LYS A 14 -17.95 -0.71 8.89
C LYS A 14 -18.15 -1.27 7.48
N ALA A 15 -17.33 -2.24 7.07
CA ALA A 15 -17.45 -2.86 5.77
C ALA A 15 -18.69 -3.73 5.63
N HIS A 16 -19.06 -4.47 6.68
CA HIS A 16 -20.32 -5.21 6.73
C HIS A 16 -21.52 -4.28 6.71
N ASP A 17 -21.51 -3.22 7.53
CA ASP A 17 -22.59 -2.24 7.60
C ASP A 17 -22.77 -1.55 6.24
N ALA A 18 -21.68 -1.23 5.54
CA ALA A 18 -21.73 -0.68 4.18
C ALA A 18 -22.39 -1.66 3.19
N ALA A 19 -22.09 -2.96 3.29
CA ALA A 19 -22.67 -3.97 2.42
C ALA A 19 -24.17 -4.18 2.68
N VAL A 20 -24.62 -4.10 3.94
CA VAL A 20 -26.02 -4.28 4.33
C VAL A 20 -26.86 -3.05 4.03
N THR A 21 -26.34 -1.86 4.33
CA THR A 21 -27.11 -0.60 4.23
C THR A 21 -26.98 0.07 2.86
N GLY A 22 -25.92 -0.24 2.11
CA GLY A 22 -25.56 0.49 0.89
C GLY A 22 -24.98 1.89 1.14
N GLU A 23 -24.79 2.28 2.41
CA GLU A 23 -24.27 3.59 2.78
C GLU A 23 -22.74 3.65 2.77
N ALA A 24 -22.20 4.83 2.48
CA ALA A 24 -20.77 5.08 2.58
C ALA A 24 -20.29 5.04 4.05
N LYS A 25 -19.48 4.03 4.42
CA LYS A 25 -18.88 3.90 5.76
C LYS A 25 -17.36 4.19 5.81
N GLY A 26 -16.81 4.79 4.75
CA GLY A 26 -15.38 5.13 4.68
C GLY A 26 -14.46 3.92 4.52
N VAL A 27 -14.91 2.88 3.82
CA VAL A 27 -14.10 1.73 3.42
C VAL A 27 -13.33 2.10 2.16
N LEU A 28 -12.01 1.90 2.17
CA LEU A 28 -11.16 2.24 1.04
C LEU A 28 -11.23 1.15 -0.06
N PRO A 29 -11.23 1.53 -1.35
CA PRO A 29 -11.13 0.58 -2.46
C PRO A 29 -9.83 -0.24 -2.43
N THR A 30 -9.87 -1.47 -2.97
CA THR A 30 -8.74 -2.41 -2.97
C THR A 30 -7.46 -1.86 -3.61
N LEU A 31 -7.59 -1.09 -4.70
CA LEU A 31 -6.47 -0.55 -5.48
C LEU A 31 -6.30 0.97 -5.30
N ILE A 32 -6.72 1.50 -4.15
CA ILE A 32 -6.69 2.95 -3.90
C ILE A 32 -5.26 3.52 -3.95
N TRP A 33 -4.27 2.74 -3.52
CA TRP A 33 -2.88 3.17 -3.50
C TRP A 33 -2.33 3.33 -4.91
N GLU A 34 -2.67 2.41 -5.81
CA GLU A 34 -2.26 2.46 -7.22
C GLU A 34 -2.93 3.63 -7.94
N VAL A 35 -4.21 3.89 -7.65
CA VAL A 35 -4.91 5.09 -8.15
C VAL A 35 -4.24 6.35 -7.64
N PHE A 36 -3.93 6.42 -6.35
CA PHE A 36 -3.25 7.57 -5.74
C PHE A 36 -1.89 7.82 -6.40
N ARG A 37 -1.03 6.79 -6.47
CA ARG A 37 0.28 6.87 -7.11
C ARG A 37 0.20 7.30 -8.57
N GLN A 38 -0.61 6.63 -9.39
CA GLN A 38 -0.78 6.99 -10.81
C GLN A 38 -1.33 8.41 -11.00
N THR A 39 -2.16 8.89 -10.07
CA THR A 39 -2.64 10.28 -10.09
C THR A 39 -1.50 11.25 -9.80
N LEU A 40 -0.64 10.95 -8.80
CA LEU A 40 0.52 11.77 -8.50
C LEU A 40 1.55 11.79 -9.63
N ASP A 41 1.81 10.64 -10.27
CA ASP A 41 2.73 10.56 -11.41
C ASP A 41 2.25 11.41 -12.59
N GLY A 42 0.93 11.61 -12.73
CA GLY A 42 0.35 12.53 -13.72
C GLY A 42 0.42 14.01 -13.34
N LEU A 43 0.76 14.33 -12.07
CA LEU A 43 0.97 15.69 -11.59
C LEU A 43 2.48 15.97 -11.58
N GLU A 44 3.02 16.51 -12.69
CA GLU A 44 4.47 16.70 -12.91
C GLU A 44 5.21 17.46 -11.79
N GLU A 45 4.51 18.27 -10.98
CA GLU A 45 5.07 19.11 -9.91
C GLU A 45 5.04 18.47 -8.50
N VAL A 46 4.46 17.28 -8.35
CA VAL A 46 4.34 16.61 -7.04
C VAL A 46 5.36 15.48 -6.96
N HIS A 47 6.27 15.57 -5.98
CA HIS A 47 7.30 14.54 -5.78
C HIS A 47 6.93 13.63 -4.60
N LEU A 48 7.05 12.33 -4.80
CA LEU A 48 6.72 11.29 -3.83
C LEU A 48 7.99 10.51 -3.45
N ALA A 49 8.16 10.23 -2.15
CA ALA A 49 9.14 9.27 -1.67
C ALA A 49 8.52 8.37 -0.60
N ARG A 50 8.88 7.09 -0.57
CA ARG A 50 8.55 6.21 0.55
C ARG A 50 9.69 6.17 1.56
N SER A 51 9.38 6.39 2.82
CA SER A 51 10.30 6.15 3.94
C SER A 51 10.45 4.65 4.24
N TYR A 52 11.66 4.19 4.55
CA TYR A 52 11.90 2.82 5.06
C TYR A 52 11.47 2.62 6.52
N THR A 53 11.27 3.73 7.24
CA THR A 53 10.84 3.76 8.64
C THR A 53 9.64 4.72 8.77
N GLU A 54 9.35 5.22 9.97
CA GLU A 54 8.34 6.27 10.13
C GLU A 54 8.59 7.47 9.21
N ALA A 55 7.53 7.90 8.54
CA ALA A 55 7.56 9.02 7.61
C ALA A 55 7.56 10.36 8.36
N ASP A 56 6.98 10.43 9.55
CA ASP A 56 6.74 11.70 10.25
C ASP A 56 8.03 12.44 10.58
N ARG A 57 9.02 11.71 11.13
CA ARG A 57 10.35 12.26 11.41
C ARG A 57 11.06 12.72 10.15
N GLN A 58 10.94 11.98 9.04
CA GLN A 58 11.56 12.35 7.76
C GLN A 58 10.91 13.61 7.18
N ALA A 59 9.57 13.66 7.18
CA ALA A 59 8.80 14.81 6.73
C ALA A 59 9.09 16.06 7.58
N ALA A 60 9.16 15.92 8.91
CA ALA A 60 9.48 17.02 9.82
C ALA A 60 10.91 17.55 9.62
N ALA A 61 11.89 16.65 9.43
CA ALA A 61 13.28 17.02 9.16
C ALA A 61 13.40 17.80 7.85
N LEU A 62 12.80 17.30 6.76
CA LEU A 62 12.82 17.99 5.47
C LEU A 62 12.12 19.34 5.51
N ALA A 63 10.95 19.41 6.16
CA ALA A 63 10.23 20.67 6.33
C ALA A 63 11.04 21.70 7.13
N HIS A 64 11.79 21.25 8.14
CA HIS A 64 12.71 22.11 8.89
C HIS A 64 13.88 22.59 8.02
N GLU A 65 14.51 21.70 7.26
CA GLU A 65 15.64 22.02 6.38
C GLU A 65 15.25 22.97 5.24
N TRP A 66 14.07 22.77 4.65
CA TRP A 66 13.53 23.61 3.58
C TRP A 66 12.76 24.84 4.08
N ASN A 67 12.63 24.98 5.40
CA ASN A 67 11.87 26.06 6.03
C ASN A 67 10.43 26.18 5.48
N CYS A 68 9.76 25.04 5.27
CA CYS A 68 8.40 24.97 4.76
C CYS A 68 7.44 24.35 5.80
N PRO A 69 6.13 24.61 5.71
CA PRO A 69 5.18 23.97 6.61
C PRO A 69 5.01 22.48 6.29
N VAL A 70 4.67 21.68 7.30
CA VAL A 70 4.17 20.31 7.11
C VAL A 70 2.65 20.35 6.96
N LEU A 71 2.12 19.55 6.02
CA LEU A 71 0.69 19.25 5.91
C LEU A 71 0.42 17.86 6.49
N SER A 72 -0.16 17.77 7.69
CA SER A 72 -0.53 16.51 8.31
C SER A 72 -1.66 16.70 9.31
N ASN A 73 -2.40 15.63 9.60
CA ASN A 73 -3.32 15.57 10.74
C ASN A 73 -2.76 14.76 11.91
N ASP A 74 -1.54 14.22 11.77
CA ASP A 74 -0.88 13.51 12.86
C ASP A 74 -0.50 14.48 13.97
N SER A 75 -0.81 14.10 15.21
CA SER A 75 -0.55 14.90 16.38
C SER A 75 0.94 15.07 16.71
N ASP A 76 1.81 14.17 16.24
CA ASP A 76 3.25 14.27 16.47
C ASP A 76 3.84 15.57 15.88
N PHE A 77 3.24 16.11 14.81
CA PHE A 77 3.65 17.40 14.23
C PHE A 77 3.31 18.63 15.07
N PHE A 78 2.51 18.52 16.14
CA PHE A 78 2.41 19.60 17.12
C PHE A 78 3.66 19.73 17.99
N ILE A 79 4.44 18.65 18.09
CA ILE A 79 5.59 18.54 18.98
C ILE A 79 6.89 18.86 18.24
N PHE A 80 7.02 18.40 16.98
CA PHE A 80 8.21 18.68 16.18
C PHE A 80 8.51 20.20 16.07
N PRO A 81 9.78 20.63 16.26
CA PRO A 81 10.18 22.03 16.16
C PRO A 81 10.36 22.50 14.71
N VAL A 82 9.32 22.33 13.88
CA VAL A 82 9.33 22.75 12.46
C VAL A 82 9.11 24.26 12.36
N LYS A 83 10.10 24.99 11.85
CA LYS A 83 10.06 26.46 11.69
C LYS A 83 8.93 26.94 10.76
N GLY A 84 8.68 26.18 9.70
CA GLY A 84 7.58 26.43 8.77
C GLY A 84 6.19 26.19 9.36
N GLY A 85 6.09 25.53 10.51
CA GLY A 85 4.82 25.24 11.20
C GLY A 85 4.05 24.06 10.63
N LEU A 86 2.91 23.76 11.25
CA LEU A 86 2.00 22.68 10.86
C LEU A 86 0.71 23.26 10.26
N MET A 87 0.23 22.64 9.20
CA MET A 87 -1.08 22.88 8.60
C MET A 87 -1.90 21.59 8.65
N LEU A 88 -3.12 21.67 9.19
CA LEU A 88 -4.05 20.54 9.20
C LEU A 88 -4.91 20.58 7.95
N THR A 89 -5.16 19.44 7.31
CA THR A 89 -6.01 19.39 6.10
C THR A 89 -7.43 19.87 6.39
N ALA A 90 -7.93 19.65 7.63
CA ALA A 90 -9.24 20.11 8.08
C ALA A 90 -9.37 21.63 8.22
N HIS A 91 -8.25 22.37 8.30
CA HIS A 91 -8.26 23.82 8.45
C HIS A 91 -8.24 24.59 7.13
N PHE A 92 -8.00 23.91 6.01
CA PHE A 92 -8.10 24.49 4.70
C PHE A 92 -9.56 24.75 4.36
N ARG A 93 -9.84 25.96 3.89
CA ARG A 93 -11.17 26.32 3.39
C ARG A 93 -11.29 25.91 1.94
N TRP A 94 -11.31 24.61 1.66
CA TRP A 94 -11.26 24.03 0.31
C TRP A 94 -12.30 24.60 -0.68
N LYS A 95 -13.45 25.05 -0.18
CA LYS A 95 -14.53 25.66 -0.98
C LYS A 95 -14.35 27.17 -1.20
N GLU A 96 -13.46 27.83 -0.46
CA GLU A 96 -13.20 29.27 -0.52
C GLU A 96 -11.88 29.55 -1.24
N VAL A 97 -11.79 29.18 -2.51
CA VAL A 97 -10.63 29.55 -3.33
C VAL A 97 -10.64 31.07 -3.52
N LYS A 98 -9.63 31.74 -2.96
CA LYS A 98 -9.45 33.19 -3.08
C LYS A 98 -8.44 33.50 -4.18
N GLN A 99 -8.45 34.74 -4.63
CA GLN A 99 -7.54 35.24 -5.65
C GLN A 99 -6.87 36.50 -5.16
N ASN A 100 -5.55 36.59 -5.37
CA ASN A 100 -4.76 37.80 -5.15
C ASN A 100 -3.95 38.06 -6.42
N GLY A 101 -4.38 39.03 -7.22
CA GLY A 101 -3.84 39.26 -8.56
C GLY A 101 -4.04 38.03 -9.47
N ALA A 102 -2.94 37.49 -10.01
CA ALA A 102 -2.96 36.28 -10.84
C ALA A 102 -2.95 34.96 -10.05
N GLN A 103 -2.68 35.00 -8.74
CA GLN A 103 -2.52 33.80 -7.93
C GLN A 103 -3.83 33.40 -7.23
N LYS A 104 -4.21 32.13 -7.36
CA LYS A 104 -5.29 31.52 -6.57
C LYS A 104 -4.70 30.86 -5.34
N TYR A 105 -5.38 30.99 -4.20
CA TYR A 105 -4.93 30.39 -2.95
C TYR A 105 -6.11 29.93 -2.10
N ILE A 106 -5.86 28.95 -1.23
CA ILE A 106 -6.84 28.43 -0.28
C ILE A 106 -6.43 28.91 1.12
N PRO A 107 -7.27 29.70 1.82
CA PRO A 107 -7.00 30.10 3.18
C PRO A 107 -6.90 28.90 4.13
N CYS A 108 -5.93 28.92 5.04
CA CYS A 108 -5.75 27.88 6.05
C CYS A 108 -5.21 28.49 7.36
N LYS A 109 -5.32 27.74 8.46
CA LYS A 109 -4.66 28.06 9.73
C LYS A 109 -3.31 27.33 9.81
N ARG A 110 -2.30 28.02 10.33
CA ARG A 110 -0.96 27.48 10.56
C ARG A 110 -0.64 27.50 12.06
N TYR A 111 -0.18 26.36 12.57
CA TYR A 111 0.27 26.19 13.94
C TYR A 111 1.80 26.35 14.04
N PHE A 112 2.27 26.89 15.15
CA PHE A 112 3.67 27.00 15.49
C PHE A 112 3.89 26.52 16.92
N SER A 113 4.76 25.54 17.09
CA SER A 113 5.14 25.03 18.42
C SER A 113 5.79 26.11 19.28
N SER A 114 6.57 27.03 18.68
CA SER A 114 7.15 28.17 19.41
C SER A 114 6.09 29.08 20.05
N ARG A 115 5.04 29.45 19.32
CA ARG A 115 3.92 30.26 19.86
C ARG A 115 3.16 29.52 20.94
N PHE A 116 3.02 28.21 20.81
CA PHE A 116 2.42 27.38 21.85
C PHE A 116 3.28 27.37 23.13
N CYS A 117 4.59 27.21 22.98
CA CYS A 117 5.56 27.28 24.07
C CYS A 117 5.50 28.63 24.81
N GLU A 118 5.46 29.74 24.07
CA GLU A 118 5.28 31.09 24.62
C GLU A 118 3.96 31.22 25.41
N LEU A 119 2.85 30.79 24.81
CA LEU A 119 1.52 30.85 25.44
C LEU A 119 1.44 30.02 26.72
N LYS A 120 2.07 28.85 26.74
CA LYS A 120 2.06 27.91 27.88
C LYS A 120 3.25 28.07 28.83
N LYS A 121 4.14 29.03 28.55
CA LYS A 121 5.35 29.30 29.33
C LYS A 121 6.20 28.03 29.56
N ILE A 122 6.25 27.17 28.55
CA ILE A 122 7.07 25.95 28.55
C ILE A 122 8.28 26.18 27.65
N GLN A 123 9.47 25.78 28.12
CA GLN A 123 10.68 25.87 27.33
C GLN A 123 10.58 24.93 26.10
N PRO A 124 10.97 25.35 24.88
CA PRO A 124 10.80 24.55 23.67
C PRO A 124 11.39 23.13 23.76
N GLN A 125 12.56 22.97 24.38
CA GLN A 125 13.21 21.68 24.57
C GLN A 125 12.47 20.72 25.52
N LEU A 126 11.50 21.23 26.30
CA LEU A 126 10.65 20.41 27.18
C LEU A 126 9.34 19.99 26.50
N LEU A 127 9.04 20.48 25.30
CA LEU A 127 7.84 20.10 24.57
C LEU A 127 7.82 18.60 24.19
N PRO A 128 8.94 17.98 23.74
CA PRO A 128 9.02 16.53 23.57
C PRO A 128 8.76 15.77 24.88
N ILE A 129 9.31 16.26 26.00
CA ILE A 129 9.10 15.65 27.32
C ILE A 129 7.62 15.71 27.72
N PHE A 130 6.96 16.84 27.46
CA PHE A 130 5.51 16.95 27.65
C PHE A 130 4.75 15.89 26.83
N ALA A 131 5.11 15.69 25.56
CA ALA A 131 4.44 14.71 24.69
C ALA A 131 4.59 13.27 25.22
N VAL A 132 5.81 12.89 25.61
CA VAL A 132 6.08 11.55 26.14
C VAL A 132 5.33 11.33 27.48
N LEU A 133 5.38 12.30 28.39
CA LEU A 133 4.70 12.21 29.69
C LEU A 133 3.16 12.23 29.56
N ALA A 134 2.62 12.87 28.52
CA ALA A 134 1.19 12.91 28.23
C ALA A 134 0.62 11.55 27.78
N GLY A 135 1.50 10.58 27.49
CA GLY A 135 1.15 9.30 26.89
C GLY A 135 1.12 9.43 25.38
N ASN A 136 2.29 9.32 24.75
CA ASN A 136 2.40 9.11 23.31
C ASN A 136 2.44 7.61 23.00
N ASP A 137 2.41 7.25 21.72
CA ASP A 137 2.36 5.85 21.29
C ASP A 137 3.62 5.04 21.67
N TYR A 138 4.68 5.73 22.09
CA TYR A 138 5.97 5.15 22.43
C TYR A 138 6.09 4.71 23.90
N VAL A 139 5.43 5.41 24.86
CA VAL A 139 5.51 5.06 26.29
C VAL A 139 4.19 5.28 27.04
N ARG A 140 3.71 4.22 27.71
CA ARG A 140 2.62 4.30 28.70
C ARG A 140 3.19 4.43 30.09
N ILE A 141 3.44 5.65 30.55
CA ILE A 141 3.69 5.86 31.98
C ILE A 141 2.35 5.74 32.70
N PRO A 142 2.18 4.86 33.69
CA PRO A 142 1.07 4.99 34.62
C PRO A 142 1.31 6.29 35.39
N MET A 143 0.78 7.41 34.89
CA MET A 143 0.60 8.60 35.68
C MET A 143 -0.30 8.19 36.85
N GLN A 144 0.32 7.77 37.97
CA GLN A 144 -0.34 7.84 39.26
C GLN A 144 -0.81 9.28 39.36
N ASN A 145 -2.10 9.46 39.62
CA ASN A 145 -2.78 10.74 39.75
C ASN A 145 -2.05 11.63 40.78
N SER A 146 -0.91 12.23 40.43
CA SER A 146 -0.03 12.98 41.33
C SER A 146 -0.58 14.39 41.59
N GLY A 147 -1.90 14.53 41.58
CA GLY A 147 -2.64 15.77 41.78
C GLY A 147 -4.17 15.61 41.77
N ALA A 148 -4.74 14.42 41.54
CA ALA A 148 -6.19 14.23 41.65
C ALA A 148 -6.56 13.83 43.08
N ARG A 149 -7.53 14.54 43.68
CA ARG A 149 -8.22 14.05 44.87
C ARG A 149 -8.88 12.69 44.54
N PRO A 150 -8.92 11.73 45.46
CA PRO A 150 -9.60 10.45 45.24
C PRO A 150 -11.04 10.69 44.78
N GLY A 151 -11.43 10.18 43.60
CA GLY A 151 -12.80 10.27 43.06
C GLY A 151 -13.02 11.26 41.91
N GLN A 152 -12.05 12.08 41.51
CA GLN A 152 -12.22 13.00 40.38
C GLN A 152 -11.84 12.34 39.04
N LYS A 153 -12.83 12.16 38.14
CA LYS A 153 -12.57 11.79 36.74
C LYS A 153 -12.08 13.02 35.98
N TRP A 154 -10.78 13.06 35.68
CA TRP A 154 -10.23 14.08 34.79
C TRP A 154 -10.59 13.74 33.34
N ASN A 155 -11.12 14.71 32.58
CA ASN A 155 -11.16 14.57 31.13
C ASN A 155 -9.74 14.75 30.56
N ASN A 156 -9.47 14.22 29.36
CA ASN A 156 -8.11 14.21 28.82
C ASN A 156 -7.50 15.62 28.71
N LEU A 157 -8.32 16.63 28.40
CA LEU A 157 -7.86 18.02 28.29
C LEU A 157 -7.34 18.58 29.62
N SER A 158 -8.06 18.34 30.73
CA SER A 158 -7.61 18.81 32.04
C SER A 158 -6.30 18.14 32.45
N LYS A 159 -6.10 16.86 32.09
CA LYS A 159 -4.84 16.13 32.37
C LYS A 159 -3.66 16.77 31.67
N LEU A 160 -3.80 17.02 30.37
CA LEU A 160 -2.77 17.66 29.55
C LEU A 160 -2.44 19.06 30.09
N GLN A 161 -3.46 19.84 30.45
CA GLN A 161 -3.25 21.16 31.03
C GLN A 161 -2.53 21.10 32.38
N GLY A 162 -2.91 20.16 33.26
CA GLY A 162 -2.24 19.97 34.55
C GLY A 162 -0.77 19.57 34.39
N LEU A 163 -0.45 18.72 33.40
CA LEU A 163 0.92 18.35 33.07
C LEU A 163 1.74 19.54 32.54
N LEU A 164 1.18 20.34 31.62
CA LEU A 164 1.82 21.57 31.15
C LEU A 164 2.11 22.51 32.31
N ASP A 165 1.12 22.79 33.16
CA ASP A 165 1.28 23.68 34.30
C ASP A 165 2.32 23.17 35.29
N MET A 166 2.43 21.86 35.47
CA MET A 166 3.44 21.23 36.32
C MET A 166 4.84 21.40 35.72
N ILE A 167 5.04 21.09 34.44
CA ILE A 167 6.34 21.26 33.76
C ILE A 167 6.77 22.73 33.79
N SER A 168 5.86 23.65 33.46
CA SER A 168 6.14 25.09 33.48
C SER A 168 6.51 25.60 34.89
N ARG A 169 5.93 25.01 35.95
CA ARG A 169 6.26 25.37 37.36
C ARG A 169 7.62 24.87 37.83
N LEU A 170 8.16 23.81 37.23
CA LEU A 170 9.49 23.30 37.61
C LEU A 170 10.60 24.32 37.32
N ASN A 171 10.37 25.24 36.37
CA ASN A 171 11.34 26.24 35.93
C ASN A 171 12.72 25.63 35.59
N LEU A 172 12.69 24.39 35.10
CA LEU A 172 13.85 23.68 34.60
C LEU A 172 13.94 23.86 33.08
N ASN A 173 15.14 23.70 32.55
CA ASN A 173 15.42 23.77 31.11
C ASN A 173 16.06 22.48 30.57
N ASP A 174 16.47 21.57 31.46
CA ASP A 174 17.08 20.29 31.12
C ASP A 174 16.03 19.16 31.05
N PRO A 175 15.80 18.56 29.88
CA PRO A 175 14.87 17.43 29.70
C PRO A 175 15.11 16.27 30.68
N LEU A 176 16.38 15.93 30.95
CA LEU A 176 16.72 14.78 31.77
C LEU A 176 16.37 14.99 33.25
N THR A 177 16.65 16.17 33.76
CA THR A 177 16.29 16.55 35.14
C THR A 177 14.77 16.55 35.30
N VAL A 178 14.01 17.03 34.32
CA VAL A 178 12.54 16.96 34.35
C VAL A 178 12.08 15.51 34.41
N LEU A 179 12.56 14.63 33.52
CA LEU A 179 12.18 13.20 33.55
C LEU A 179 12.50 12.56 34.92
N LYS A 180 13.67 12.83 35.51
CA LYS A 180 14.04 12.32 36.84
C LYS A 180 13.08 12.78 37.94
N VAL A 181 12.55 14.00 37.88
CA VAL A 181 11.54 14.51 38.82
C VAL A 181 10.25 13.68 38.71
N PHE A 182 9.80 13.40 37.49
CA PHE A 182 8.60 12.60 37.24
C PHE A 182 8.77 11.12 37.62
N LEU A 183 9.99 10.59 37.58
CA LEU A 183 10.31 9.22 37.97
C LEU A 183 10.67 9.06 39.46
N LYS A 184 10.54 10.11 40.28
CA LYS A 184 10.94 10.08 41.70
C LYS A 184 10.23 8.98 42.50
N ASN A 185 8.99 8.66 42.15
CA ASN A 185 8.16 7.65 42.83
C ASN A 185 8.22 6.26 42.18
N VAL A 186 8.99 6.11 41.09
CA VAL A 186 9.24 4.81 40.45
C VAL A 186 10.30 4.06 41.27
N PRO A 187 10.13 2.73 41.49
CA PRO A 187 11.13 1.90 42.15
C PRO A 187 12.52 2.09 41.54
N LEU A 188 13.55 2.15 42.39
CA LEU A 188 14.94 2.42 41.96
C LEU A 188 15.39 1.47 40.85
N GLU A 189 15.02 0.19 40.96
CA GLU A 189 15.37 -0.87 40.01
C GLU A 189 14.79 -0.65 38.60
N GLN A 190 13.66 0.06 38.48
CA GLN A 190 12.97 0.31 37.20
C GLN A 190 13.26 1.70 36.64
N ARG A 191 13.86 2.59 37.44
CA ARG A 191 13.98 4.01 37.11
C ARG A 191 14.89 4.24 35.91
N ASP A 192 16.02 3.54 35.83
CA ASP A 192 16.99 3.74 34.75
C ASP A 192 16.46 3.22 33.40
N ASP A 193 15.76 2.08 33.40
CA ASP A 193 15.11 1.55 32.20
C ASP A 193 13.99 2.47 31.70
N GLN A 194 13.14 2.96 32.61
CA GLN A 194 12.10 3.92 32.25
C GLN A 194 12.70 5.24 31.77
N LEU A 195 13.76 5.74 32.41
CA LEU A 195 14.42 6.96 31.98
C LEU A 195 14.97 6.83 30.55
N ARG A 196 15.64 5.72 30.23
CA ARG A 196 16.12 5.41 28.87
C ARG A 196 14.98 5.37 27.86
N SER A 197 13.92 4.62 28.17
CA SER A 197 12.75 4.53 27.28
C SER A 197 12.08 5.89 27.03
N LEU A 198 12.01 6.76 28.04
CA LEU A 198 11.46 8.12 27.90
C LEU A 198 12.38 9.05 27.12
N GLN A 199 13.69 8.91 27.28
CA GLN A 199 14.68 9.64 26.49
C GLN A 199 14.59 9.24 25.01
N ASP A 200 14.60 7.93 24.72
CA ASP A 200 14.48 7.41 23.36
C ASP A 200 13.20 7.90 22.68
N ALA A 201 12.08 7.91 23.42
CA ALA A 201 10.80 8.44 22.92
C ALA A 201 10.81 9.97 22.70
N ALA A 202 11.53 10.73 23.52
CA ALA A 202 11.69 12.16 23.31
C ALA A 202 12.62 12.47 22.12
N ASP A 203 13.64 11.64 21.93
CA ASP A 203 14.61 11.75 20.83
C ASP A 203 13.99 11.47 19.46
N HIS A 204 12.82 10.82 19.40
CA HIS A 204 12.00 10.73 18.19
C HIS A 204 11.72 12.13 17.59
N TYR A 205 11.49 13.14 18.43
CA TYR A 205 11.20 14.51 17.99
C TYR A 205 12.43 15.33 17.60
N SER A 206 13.63 14.73 17.71
CA SER A 206 14.85 15.33 17.17
C SER A 206 14.85 15.29 15.65
N LEU A 207 15.31 16.38 15.04
CA LEU A 207 15.32 16.59 13.58
C LEU A 207 16.75 16.51 13.02
N PRO A 208 17.35 15.30 12.91
CA PRO A 208 18.60 15.13 12.17
C PRO A 208 18.34 15.37 10.67
N SER A 209 19.42 15.53 9.89
CA SER A 209 19.25 15.69 8.44
C SER A 209 18.63 14.46 7.81
N SER A 210 17.66 14.66 6.91
CA SER A 210 16.97 13.56 6.24
C SER A 210 17.75 13.06 5.03
N PRO A 211 17.99 11.74 4.90
CA PRO A 211 18.60 11.17 3.70
C PRO A 211 17.73 11.35 2.44
N LEU A 212 16.43 11.60 2.59
CA LEU A 212 15.53 11.89 1.48
C LEU A 212 15.76 13.28 0.87
N ARG A 213 16.53 14.16 1.52
CA ARG A 213 16.89 15.45 0.93
C ARG A 213 17.70 15.25 -0.35
N ALA A 214 18.73 14.42 -0.30
CA ALA A 214 19.56 14.10 -1.47
C ALA A 214 18.72 13.39 -2.55
N PHE A 215 17.75 12.56 -2.15
CA PHE A 215 16.79 11.97 -3.10
C PHE A 215 16.01 13.03 -3.89
N PHE A 216 15.38 13.98 -3.21
CA PHE A 216 14.57 15.02 -3.89
C PHE A 216 15.41 16.06 -4.64
N CYS A 217 16.61 16.38 -4.16
CA CYS A 217 17.45 17.41 -4.76
C CYS A 217 18.35 16.87 -5.88
N GLU A 218 18.88 15.65 -5.73
CA GLU A 218 19.96 15.10 -6.56
C GLU A 218 19.58 13.77 -7.21
N GLY A 219 18.46 13.15 -6.81
CA GLY A 219 18.06 11.82 -7.27
C GLY A 219 18.81 10.67 -6.56
N THR A 220 19.58 10.97 -5.51
CA THR A 220 20.39 10.00 -4.78
C THR A 220 19.51 9.07 -3.93
N ILE A 221 19.58 7.76 -4.18
CA ILE A 221 18.79 6.77 -3.43
C ILE A 221 19.36 6.57 -2.03
N PRO A 222 18.57 6.77 -0.96
CA PRO A 222 19.03 6.58 0.41
C PRO A 222 19.54 5.15 0.64
N PRO A 223 20.51 4.97 1.56
CA PRO A 223 20.93 3.65 1.98
C PRO A 223 19.80 2.95 2.76
N LEU A 224 19.83 1.61 2.76
CA LEU A 224 18.93 0.84 3.61
C LEU A 224 19.28 1.07 5.09
N PRO A 225 18.27 1.13 5.97
CA PRO A 225 18.51 1.05 7.41
C PRO A 225 19.29 -0.23 7.76
N PRO A 226 20.19 -0.22 8.77
CA PRO A 226 21.02 -1.38 9.12
C PRO A 226 20.24 -2.69 9.28
N GLN A 227 19.05 -2.63 9.89
CA GLN A 227 18.18 -3.78 10.11
C GLN A 227 17.60 -4.40 8.82
N MET A 228 17.65 -3.68 7.69
CA MET A 228 17.11 -4.14 6.40
C MET A 228 18.18 -4.66 5.44
N VAL A 229 19.47 -4.36 5.68
CA VAL A 229 20.57 -4.63 4.73
C VAL A 229 20.69 -6.10 4.34
N GLU A 230 20.50 -7.02 5.30
CA GLU A 230 20.61 -8.46 5.04
C GLU A 230 19.36 -9.07 4.38
N VAL A 231 18.24 -8.35 4.45
CA VAL A 231 16.91 -8.89 4.14
C VAL A 231 16.37 -8.33 2.82
N VAL A 232 16.59 -7.06 2.56
CA VAL A 232 16.11 -6.35 1.36
C VAL A 232 17.25 -6.25 0.35
N PRO A 233 17.15 -6.88 -0.83
CA PRO A 233 18.17 -6.75 -1.88
C PRO A 233 18.39 -5.30 -2.30
N ASP A 234 19.66 -4.92 -2.53
CA ASP A 234 20.05 -3.54 -2.86
C ASP A 234 19.31 -2.97 -4.08
N TRP A 235 19.04 -3.79 -5.09
CA TRP A 235 18.33 -3.35 -6.28
C TRP A 235 16.89 -2.88 -5.99
N MET A 236 16.27 -3.37 -4.90
CA MET A 236 14.92 -2.94 -4.49
C MET A 236 14.91 -1.54 -3.89
N ARG A 237 16.07 -0.97 -3.52
CA ARG A 237 16.15 0.35 -2.88
C ARG A 237 15.48 1.44 -3.69
N ASP A 238 15.79 1.49 -4.99
CA ASP A 238 15.28 2.50 -5.91
C ASP A 238 13.75 2.41 -6.08
N PRO A 239 13.16 1.27 -6.52
CA PRO A 239 11.71 1.17 -6.68
C PRO A 239 10.95 1.30 -5.35
N VAL A 240 11.56 0.92 -4.21
CA VAL A 240 10.96 1.18 -2.90
C VAL A 240 10.93 2.67 -2.60
N THR A 241 12.06 3.38 -2.72
CA THR A 241 12.17 4.81 -2.42
C THR A 241 11.22 5.63 -3.30
N ARG A 242 11.09 5.27 -4.58
CA ARG A 242 10.16 5.92 -5.53
C ARG A 242 8.70 5.53 -5.33
N ALA A 243 8.38 4.80 -4.27
CA ALA A 243 7.05 4.30 -3.97
C ALA A 243 6.43 3.41 -5.08
N GLN A 244 7.26 2.87 -5.97
CA GLN A 244 6.85 2.00 -7.06
C GLN A 244 6.50 0.60 -6.56
N PHE A 245 7.09 0.12 -5.48
CA PHE A 245 6.74 -1.16 -4.87
C PHE A 245 5.60 -1.04 -3.84
N SER A 246 4.93 -2.14 -3.53
CA SER A 246 3.99 -2.19 -2.41
C SER A 246 4.74 -2.25 -1.08
N SER A 247 4.21 -1.59 -0.04
CA SER A 247 4.73 -1.72 1.33
C SER A 247 4.67 -3.17 1.82
N ASN A 248 3.71 -3.95 1.31
CA ASN A 248 3.57 -5.37 1.64
C ASN A 248 4.83 -6.18 1.31
N PHE A 249 5.63 -5.78 0.31
CA PHE A 249 6.87 -6.50 -0.01
C PHE A 249 7.87 -6.37 1.14
N LEU A 250 8.01 -5.18 1.73
CA LEU A 250 8.87 -4.98 2.89
C LEU A 250 8.30 -5.69 4.12
N ASP A 251 6.98 -5.65 4.33
CA ASP A 251 6.37 -6.34 5.47
C ASP A 251 6.57 -7.86 5.42
N VAL A 252 6.49 -8.48 4.23
CA VAL A 252 6.79 -9.91 4.04
C VAL A 252 8.27 -10.19 4.30
N LEU A 253 9.17 -9.41 3.70
CA LEU A 253 10.62 -9.61 3.85
C LEU A 253 11.07 -9.46 5.31
N MET A 254 10.62 -8.40 5.98
CA MET A 254 11.05 -8.02 7.32
C MET A 254 10.32 -8.79 8.42
N PHE A 255 9.01 -9.01 8.27
CA PHE A 255 8.15 -9.46 9.36
C PHE A 255 7.31 -10.71 9.03
N GLN A 256 7.38 -11.21 7.79
CA GLN A 256 6.62 -12.38 7.32
C GLN A 256 5.13 -12.28 7.67
N ARG A 257 4.55 -11.08 7.52
CA ARG A 257 3.15 -10.81 7.81
C ARG A 257 2.54 -9.89 6.79
N VAL A 258 1.26 -10.10 6.46
CA VAL A 258 0.50 -9.22 5.57
C VAL A 258 -0.89 -8.99 6.12
N GLY A 259 -1.32 -7.73 6.14
CA GLY A 259 -2.71 -7.39 6.37
C GLY A 259 -3.49 -7.33 5.07
N LEU A 260 -4.37 -8.30 4.82
CA LEU A 260 -5.20 -8.29 3.61
C LEU A 260 -6.25 -7.17 3.66
N SER A 261 -6.63 -6.65 2.48
CA SER A 261 -7.59 -5.54 2.38
C SER A 261 -8.95 -5.93 2.97
N VAL A 262 -9.54 -5.01 3.74
CA VAL A 262 -10.94 -5.09 4.16
C VAL A 262 -11.78 -4.39 3.10
N VAL A 263 -12.59 -5.17 2.40
CA VAL A 263 -13.48 -4.70 1.32
C VAL A 263 -14.93 -4.69 1.81
N VAL A 264 -15.79 -3.90 1.15
CA VAL A 264 -17.24 -3.86 1.43
C VAL A 264 -17.81 -5.24 1.13
N ASP A 265 -18.11 -6.04 2.15
CA ASP A 265 -18.51 -7.44 1.99
C ASP A 265 -19.43 -7.86 3.12
N HIS A 266 -20.28 -8.85 2.86
CA HIS A 266 -21.17 -9.38 3.88
C HIS A 266 -20.46 -10.41 4.76
N LYS A 267 -20.72 -10.40 6.07
CA LYS A 267 -20.07 -11.32 7.03
C LYS A 267 -20.27 -12.80 6.67
N ASP A 268 -21.44 -13.14 6.13
CA ASP A 268 -21.79 -14.52 5.77
C ASP A 268 -21.15 -14.98 4.46
N LYS A 269 -20.51 -14.07 3.71
CA LYS A 269 -19.73 -14.45 2.53
C LYS A 269 -18.31 -14.81 2.94
N PRO A 270 -17.68 -15.81 2.28
CA PRO A 270 -16.26 -16.06 2.46
C PRO A 270 -15.44 -14.81 2.05
N SER A 271 -14.26 -14.66 2.64
CA SER A 271 -13.36 -13.56 2.29
C SER A 271 -13.06 -13.55 0.79
N ALA A 272 -13.26 -12.41 0.16
CA ALA A 272 -12.91 -12.19 -1.24
C ALA A 272 -11.41 -12.33 -1.53
N ASN A 273 -10.55 -12.39 -0.51
CA ASN A 273 -9.11 -12.60 -0.70
C ASN A 273 -8.73 -14.09 -0.88
N LEU A 274 -9.64 -15.03 -0.61
CA LEU A 274 -9.34 -16.47 -0.71
C LEU A 274 -9.04 -16.91 -2.15
N VAL A 275 -9.75 -16.34 -3.12
CA VAL A 275 -9.61 -16.68 -4.55
C VAL A 275 -8.19 -16.44 -5.10
N SER A 276 -7.49 -15.44 -4.55
CA SER A 276 -6.16 -15.03 -5.00
C SER A 276 -5.03 -15.53 -4.09
N LEU A 277 -5.34 -16.41 -3.11
CA LEU A 277 -4.35 -17.04 -2.24
C LEU A 277 -3.22 -17.73 -3.05
N PRO A 278 -3.48 -18.51 -4.12
CA PRO A 278 -2.40 -19.11 -4.92
C PRO A 278 -1.42 -18.07 -5.49
N LEU A 279 -1.92 -16.93 -5.98
CA LEU A 279 -1.07 -15.83 -6.49
C LEU A 279 -0.19 -15.26 -5.38
N ARG A 280 -0.72 -15.10 -4.17
CA ARG A 280 0.07 -14.62 -3.02
C ARG A 280 1.13 -15.63 -2.58
N ARG A 281 0.87 -16.94 -2.68
CA ARG A 281 1.89 -17.98 -2.42
C ARG A 281 3.08 -17.85 -3.36
N VAL A 282 2.82 -17.60 -4.64
CA VAL A 282 3.88 -17.30 -5.63
C VAL A 282 4.63 -16.03 -5.24
N LEU A 283 3.91 -14.95 -4.88
CA LEU A 283 4.52 -13.69 -4.45
C LEU A 283 5.45 -13.89 -3.24
N TYR A 284 5.00 -14.62 -2.23
CA TYR A 284 5.81 -14.92 -1.05
C TYR A 284 7.00 -15.80 -1.38
N GLY A 285 6.85 -16.76 -2.30
CA GLY A 285 7.96 -17.60 -2.77
C GLY A 285 9.02 -16.78 -3.49
N LEU A 286 8.61 -15.82 -4.33
CA LEU A 286 9.52 -14.88 -4.98
C LEU A 286 10.25 -14.00 -3.97
N LEU A 287 9.57 -13.53 -2.91
CA LEU A 287 10.18 -12.66 -1.90
C LEU A 287 11.13 -13.41 -0.96
N LEU A 288 10.73 -14.58 -0.45
CA LEU A 288 11.45 -15.29 0.61
C LEU A 288 12.45 -16.33 0.09
N GLY A 289 12.26 -16.84 -1.13
CA GLY A 289 13.05 -17.93 -1.68
C GLY A 289 12.88 -19.26 -0.94
N LYS A 290 13.79 -20.21 -1.19
CA LYS A 290 13.74 -21.58 -0.62
C LYS A 290 14.35 -21.69 0.78
N ASP A 291 14.89 -20.61 1.31
CA ASP A 291 15.66 -20.59 2.56
C ASP A 291 14.70 -20.65 3.78
N GLY A 292 14.28 -21.86 4.16
CA GLY A 292 13.92 -22.17 5.54
C GLY A 292 12.45 -22.39 5.89
N GLY A 293 11.59 -22.84 4.96
CA GLY A 293 10.22 -23.28 5.29
C GLY A 293 9.36 -22.25 6.01
N ARG A 294 9.66 -20.96 5.81
CA ARG A 294 9.03 -19.84 6.51
C ARG A 294 7.61 -19.65 6.01
N THR A 295 6.66 -19.53 6.94
CA THR A 295 5.28 -19.15 6.63
C THR A 295 5.12 -17.64 6.65
N VAL A 296 4.09 -17.15 5.95
CA VAL A 296 3.63 -15.76 6.04
C VAL A 296 2.31 -15.72 6.80
N GLU A 297 2.24 -14.91 7.86
CA GLU A 297 1.01 -14.65 8.60
C GLU A 297 0.10 -13.70 7.80
N GLU A 298 -0.96 -14.24 7.20
CA GLU A 298 -2.02 -13.45 6.59
C GLU A 298 -3.11 -13.11 7.62
N ARG A 299 -3.30 -11.82 7.85
CA ARG A 299 -4.42 -11.30 8.63
C ARG A 299 -5.56 -11.04 7.67
N ASP A 300 -6.65 -11.78 7.81
CA ASP A 300 -7.86 -11.65 7.00
C ASP A 300 -9.12 -11.72 7.89
N ARG A 301 -10.31 -11.75 7.28
CA ARG A 301 -11.57 -11.90 8.01
C ARG A 301 -12.10 -13.33 7.99
N GLU A 302 -12.75 -13.71 9.09
CA GLU A 302 -13.71 -14.81 9.16
C GLU A 302 -14.97 -14.26 9.83
N GLY A 303 -16.05 -14.12 9.07
CA GLY A 303 -17.18 -13.31 9.51
C GLY A 303 -16.78 -11.85 9.80
N LEU A 304 -16.99 -11.42 11.04
CA LEU A 304 -16.60 -10.09 11.56
C LEU A 304 -15.33 -10.13 12.43
N GLU A 305 -14.66 -11.28 12.50
CA GLU A 305 -13.47 -11.46 13.31
C GLU A 305 -12.21 -11.45 12.44
N VAL A 306 -11.08 -11.11 13.06
CA VAL A 306 -9.77 -11.13 12.42
C VAL A 306 -9.16 -12.51 12.61
N LYS A 307 -8.87 -13.19 11.50
CA LYS A 307 -8.20 -14.50 11.46
C LYS A 307 -6.74 -14.32 11.05
N TYR A 308 -5.86 -15.09 11.69
CA TYR A 308 -4.42 -15.12 11.43
C TYR A 308 -4.09 -16.46 10.80
N ASN A 309 -3.81 -16.48 9.50
CA ASN A 309 -3.57 -17.70 8.72
C ASN A 309 -2.08 -17.82 8.41
N GLN A 310 -1.51 -19.00 8.65
CA GLN A 310 -0.12 -19.29 8.26
C GLN A 310 -0.10 -19.84 6.83
N VAL A 311 0.42 -19.05 5.89
CA VAL A 311 0.46 -19.38 4.48
C VAL A 311 1.84 -19.85 4.08
N GLN A 312 1.91 -21.00 3.42
CA GLN A 312 3.14 -21.56 2.88
C GLN A 312 3.47 -20.93 1.51
N PRO A 313 4.65 -20.32 1.33
CA PRO A 313 5.13 -19.86 0.04
C PRO A 313 5.21 -20.99 -1.00
N ASP A 314 5.24 -20.62 -2.28
CA ASP A 314 5.56 -21.56 -3.35
C ASP A 314 7.07 -21.86 -3.36
N ALA A 315 7.42 -23.15 -3.25
CA ALA A 315 8.80 -23.62 -3.18
C ALA A 315 9.37 -24.05 -4.55
N GLU A 316 8.54 -24.17 -5.58
CA GLU A 316 8.93 -24.68 -6.89
C GLU A 316 9.35 -23.59 -7.89
N LEU A 317 9.44 -22.35 -7.42
CA LEU A 317 9.79 -21.21 -8.26
C LEU A 317 11.25 -21.28 -8.77
N PRO A 318 11.50 -20.82 -10.01
CA PRO A 318 12.83 -20.89 -10.64
C PRO A 318 13.84 -19.91 -10.04
N PHE A 319 13.40 -18.82 -9.41
CA PHE A 319 14.23 -17.79 -8.81
C PHE A 319 13.48 -17.04 -7.71
N CYS A 320 14.18 -16.15 -7.00
CA CYS A 320 13.60 -15.24 -6.00
C CYS A 320 14.18 -13.83 -6.18
N VAL A 321 13.76 -12.87 -5.37
CA VAL A 321 14.23 -11.47 -5.43
C VAL A 321 15.74 -11.31 -5.30
N LYS A 322 16.45 -12.27 -4.66
CA LYS A 322 17.91 -12.24 -4.57
C LYS A 322 18.58 -12.42 -5.96
N THR A 323 18.00 -13.24 -6.83
CA THR A 323 18.54 -13.57 -8.17
C THR A 323 17.66 -13.04 -9.32
N LEU A 324 16.61 -12.27 -9.01
CA LEU A 324 15.63 -11.78 -9.99
C LEU A 324 16.28 -10.91 -11.09
N GLN A 325 17.27 -10.08 -10.73
CA GLN A 325 17.95 -9.20 -11.69
C GLN A 325 18.77 -9.95 -12.74
N GLU A 326 19.14 -11.21 -12.48
CA GLU A 326 19.85 -12.08 -13.42
C GLU A 326 18.92 -12.66 -14.49
N GLN A 327 17.60 -12.59 -14.26
CA GLN A 327 16.60 -13.15 -15.16
C GLN A 327 16.19 -12.14 -16.22
N ASN A 328 16.02 -12.59 -17.46
CA ASN A 328 15.51 -11.74 -18.53
C ASN A 328 14.00 -11.49 -18.40
N ARG A 329 13.49 -10.51 -19.16
CA ARG A 329 12.07 -10.14 -19.14
C ARG A 329 11.14 -11.31 -19.47
N GLU A 330 11.55 -12.21 -20.36
CA GLU A 330 10.75 -13.36 -20.80
C GLU A 330 10.62 -14.43 -19.70
N GLN A 331 11.69 -14.72 -18.96
CA GLN A 331 11.65 -15.62 -17.81
C GLN A 331 10.75 -15.07 -16.70
N ARG A 332 10.87 -13.76 -16.42
CA ARG A 332 10.00 -13.08 -15.45
C ARG A 332 8.54 -13.09 -15.88
N ARG A 333 8.28 -12.88 -17.18
CA ARG A 333 6.95 -12.99 -17.80
C ARG A 333 6.38 -14.39 -17.69
N GLN A 334 7.19 -15.43 -17.92
CA GLN A 334 6.75 -16.81 -17.85
C GLN A 334 6.25 -17.16 -16.45
N VAL A 335 6.98 -16.78 -15.39
CA VAL A 335 6.54 -16.98 -14.00
C VAL A 335 5.18 -16.32 -13.72
N LEU A 336 4.94 -15.11 -14.23
CA LEU A 336 3.65 -14.44 -14.09
C LEU A 336 2.52 -15.21 -14.81
N LEU A 337 2.77 -15.65 -16.05
CA LEU A 337 1.77 -16.39 -16.83
C LEU A 337 1.48 -17.77 -16.23
N ASP A 338 2.51 -18.47 -15.73
CA ASP A 338 2.38 -19.76 -15.05
C ASP A 338 1.53 -19.62 -13.77
N ALA A 339 1.77 -18.59 -12.97
CA ALA A 339 0.98 -18.29 -11.77
C ALA A 339 -0.50 -18.02 -12.10
N LEU A 340 -0.78 -17.43 -13.27
CA LEU A 340 -2.13 -17.16 -13.76
C LEU A 340 -2.75 -18.36 -14.52
N GLY A 341 -1.98 -19.44 -14.73
CA GLY A 341 -2.40 -20.60 -15.52
C GLY A 341 -2.65 -20.26 -17.00
N LEU A 342 -1.82 -19.39 -17.58
CA LEU A 342 -1.93 -18.91 -18.96
C LEU A 342 -0.77 -19.38 -19.83
N ALA A 343 -1.03 -19.58 -21.12
CA ALA A 343 0.01 -19.95 -22.08
C ALA A 343 0.92 -18.76 -22.41
N GLN A 344 2.17 -19.04 -22.77
CA GLN A 344 3.19 -18.03 -23.12
C GLN A 344 2.72 -17.03 -24.21
N GLN A 345 1.89 -17.49 -25.13
CA GLN A 345 1.37 -16.71 -26.26
C GLN A 345 0.21 -15.77 -25.89
N PHE A 346 -0.25 -15.72 -24.64
CA PHE A 346 -1.42 -14.92 -24.22
C PHE A 346 -1.36 -13.45 -24.68
N ASN A 347 -0.20 -12.79 -24.53
CA ASN A 347 -0.05 -11.36 -24.85
C ASN A 347 -0.05 -11.06 -26.35
N SER A 348 0.23 -12.06 -27.20
CA SER A 348 0.27 -11.88 -28.66
C SER A 348 -1.13 -11.79 -29.28
N LEU A 349 -2.17 -12.05 -28.50
CA LEU A 349 -3.54 -12.16 -28.98
C LEU A 349 -4.31 -10.83 -28.97
N LEU A 350 -3.83 -9.82 -28.21
CA LEU A 350 -4.52 -8.53 -28.13
C LEU A 350 -4.02 -7.55 -29.22
N PRO A 351 -4.92 -6.83 -29.90
CA PRO A 351 -4.56 -5.70 -30.73
C PRO A 351 -3.81 -4.63 -29.92
N SER A 352 -2.87 -3.92 -30.54
CA SER A 352 -2.02 -2.92 -29.85
C SER A 352 -2.81 -1.84 -29.10
N ARG A 353 -4.00 -1.46 -29.60
CA ARG A 353 -4.90 -0.49 -28.92
C ARG A 353 -5.44 -0.99 -27.57
N LEU A 354 -5.49 -2.32 -27.37
CA LEU A 354 -5.96 -2.97 -26.14
C LEU A 354 -4.81 -3.55 -25.30
N ALA A 355 -3.55 -3.29 -25.66
CA ALA A 355 -2.39 -3.84 -24.96
C ALA A 355 -2.41 -3.53 -23.45
N HIS A 356 -2.80 -2.30 -23.08
CA HIS A 356 -2.99 -1.86 -21.70
C HIS A 356 -4.01 -2.69 -20.88
N LEU A 357 -4.90 -3.46 -21.52
CA LEU A 357 -5.86 -4.35 -20.85
C LEU A 357 -5.35 -5.77 -20.67
N THR A 358 -4.14 -6.09 -21.13
CA THR A 358 -3.58 -7.44 -21.08
C THR A 358 -3.50 -7.97 -19.65
N LEU A 359 -2.99 -7.18 -18.71
CA LEU A 359 -2.86 -7.57 -17.31
C LEU A 359 -4.24 -7.74 -16.62
N PRO A 360 -5.21 -6.80 -16.75
CA PRO A 360 -6.59 -7.02 -16.31
C PRO A 360 -7.25 -8.26 -16.90
N LEU A 361 -7.06 -8.51 -18.19
CA LEU A 361 -7.64 -9.66 -18.87
C LEU A 361 -7.08 -10.97 -18.32
N ALA A 362 -5.76 -11.01 -18.09
CA ALA A 362 -5.08 -12.15 -17.49
C ALA A 362 -5.63 -12.46 -16.08
N ALA A 363 -5.79 -11.43 -15.24
CA ALA A 363 -6.41 -11.56 -13.92
C ALA A 363 -7.87 -12.04 -13.99
N THR A 364 -8.64 -11.57 -14.99
CA THR A 364 -10.01 -12.03 -15.24
C THR A 364 -10.06 -13.50 -15.66
N CYS A 365 -9.17 -13.96 -16.55
CA CYS A 365 -9.07 -15.37 -16.90
C CYS A 365 -8.77 -16.25 -15.69
N TYR A 366 -7.82 -15.83 -14.84
CA TYR A 366 -7.52 -16.52 -13.58
C TYR A 366 -8.75 -16.58 -12.66
N TRP A 367 -9.45 -15.46 -12.49
CA TRP A 367 -10.67 -15.38 -11.66
C TRP A 367 -11.78 -16.31 -12.16
N LEU A 368 -12.01 -16.39 -13.47
CA LEU A 368 -13.04 -17.25 -14.06
C LEU A 368 -12.75 -18.75 -13.83
N LYS A 369 -11.47 -19.16 -13.95
CA LYS A 369 -11.04 -20.54 -13.68
C LYS A 369 -11.18 -20.94 -12.22
N THR A 370 -10.98 -19.98 -11.31
CA THR A 370 -10.91 -20.26 -9.87
C THR A 370 -12.25 -20.09 -9.15
N ALA A 371 -13.11 -19.17 -9.61
CA ALA A 371 -14.29 -18.74 -8.87
C ALA A 371 -15.63 -19.00 -9.59
N THR A 372 -15.63 -19.30 -10.89
CA THR A 372 -16.84 -19.60 -11.69
C THR A 372 -18.01 -18.63 -11.47
N PRO A 373 -17.81 -17.30 -11.61
CA PRO A 373 -18.86 -16.32 -11.47
C PRO A 373 -19.90 -16.40 -12.61
N PRO A 374 -21.11 -15.85 -12.42
CA PRO A 374 -22.09 -15.75 -13.49
C PRO A 374 -21.61 -14.95 -14.71
N LEU A 375 -22.03 -15.34 -15.92
CA LEU A 375 -21.60 -14.73 -17.18
C LEU A 375 -21.85 -13.21 -17.25
N HIS A 376 -22.95 -12.74 -16.67
CA HIS A 376 -23.29 -11.31 -16.68
C HIS A 376 -22.26 -10.45 -15.91
N MET A 377 -21.51 -11.04 -14.96
CA MET A 377 -20.41 -10.35 -14.28
C MET A 377 -19.26 -10.06 -15.24
N LEU A 378 -18.88 -11.04 -16.05
CA LEU A 378 -17.86 -10.89 -17.09
C LEU A 378 -18.30 -9.86 -18.14
N GLN A 379 -19.53 -9.98 -18.64
CA GLN A 379 -20.08 -9.05 -19.63
C GLN A 379 -20.03 -7.62 -19.11
N ALA A 380 -20.49 -7.38 -17.88
CA ALA A 380 -20.48 -6.06 -17.27
C ALA A 380 -19.05 -5.48 -17.16
N LEU A 381 -18.07 -6.29 -16.74
CA LEU A 381 -16.66 -5.85 -16.65
C LEU A 381 -16.11 -5.42 -18.01
N LEU A 382 -16.25 -6.27 -19.04
CA LEU A 382 -15.72 -6.00 -20.37
C LEU A 382 -16.40 -4.79 -21.04
N ILE A 383 -17.72 -4.65 -20.87
CA ILE A 383 -18.46 -3.47 -21.36
C ILE A 383 -17.99 -2.21 -20.62
N GLY A 384 -17.78 -2.32 -19.30
CA GLY A 384 -17.27 -1.24 -18.47
C GLY A 384 -15.90 -0.73 -18.92
N TRP A 385 -15.01 -1.63 -19.32
CA TRP A 385 -13.67 -1.27 -19.82
C TRP A 385 -13.73 -0.55 -21.17
N CYS A 386 -14.55 -1.04 -22.12
CA CYS A 386 -14.64 -0.45 -23.45
C CYS A 386 -15.35 0.93 -23.43
N LYS A 387 -16.36 1.10 -22.55
CA LYS A 387 -17.20 2.31 -22.51
C LYS A 387 -16.83 3.30 -21.41
N GLY A 388 -15.72 3.08 -20.69
CA GLY A 388 -15.37 3.78 -19.45
C GLY A 388 -15.36 5.30 -19.56
N ASP A 389 -14.96 5.87 -20.70
CA ASP A 389 -14.93 7.32 -20.94
C ASP A 389 -16.28 7.89 -21.41
N SER A 390 -17.00 7.19 -22.29
CA SER A 390 -18.33 7.63 -22.78
C SER A 390 -19.40 7.59 -21.68
N LEU A 391 -19.26 6.70 -20.70
CA LEU A 391 -20.12 6.64 -19.51
C LEU A 391 -19.80 7.74 -18.48
N LYS A 392 -18.77 8.58 -18.70
CA LYS A 392 -18.47 9.73 -17.82
C LYS A 392 -19.53 10.82 -17.87
N SER A 393 -20.18 11.03 -19.01
CA SER A 393 -21.15 12.11 -19.17
C SER A 393 -22.55 11.77 -18.64
N THR A 394 -22.91 10.49 -18.52
CA THR A 394 -24.28 10.05 -18.21
C THR A 394 -24.50 9.68 -16.75
N ALA A 395 -23.46 9.26 -16.03
CA ALA A 395 -23.55 8.86 -14.62
C ALA A 395 -23.30 9.99 -13.60
N ASP A 396 -22.69 11.11 -14.03
CA ASP A 396 -22.51 12.31 -13.17
C ASP A 396 -23.80 13.11 -12.99
N LYS A 397 -24.85 12.76 -13.73
CA LYS A 397 -26.21 13.18 -13.40
C LYS A 397 -26.80 12.10 -12.50
N ASP A 398 -27.07 12.42 -11.24
CA ASP A 398 -27.86 11.62 -10.26
C ASP A 398 -29.31 11.31 -10.74
N THR A 399 -29.55 11.36 -12.05
CA THR A 399 -30.85 11.21 -12.71
C THR A 399 -31.13 9.79 -13.19
N ASP A 400 -30.17 8.85 -13.14
CA ASP A 400 -30.45 7.45 -13.47
C ASP A 400 -31.20 6.79 -12.30
N PRO A 401 -32.49 6.43 -12.45
CA PRO A 401 -33.30 5.84 -11.38
C PRO A 401 -32.69 4.53 -10.86
N ASP A 402 -31.89 3.83 -11.67
CA ASP A 402 -31.24 2.57 -11.28
C ASP A 402 -30.04 2.78 -10.35
N SER A 403 -29.53 4.00 -10.24
CA SER A 403 -28.46 4.33 -9.28
C SER A 403 -28.93 4.31 -7.82
N LYS A 404 -30.24 4.20 -7.59
CA LYS A 404 -30.87 4.06 -6.26
C LYS A 404 -31.23 2.62 -5.90
N LYS A 405 -30.98 1.64 -6.78
CA LYS A 405 -31.24 0.22 -6.49
C LYS A 405 -30.30 -0.28 -5.41
N SER A 406 -30.80 -1.18 -4.56
CA SER A 406 -30.03 -1.78 -3.47
C SER A 406 -28.80 -2.52 -4.00
N LEU A 407 -27.77 -2.56 -3.16
CA LEU A 407 -26.55 -3.31 -3.43
C LEU A 407 -26.86 -4.81 -3.39
N ASP A 408 -26.59 -5.52 -4.49
CA ASP A 408 -26.63 -6.98 -4.48
C ASP A 408 -25.36 -7.53 -3.81
N ILE A 409 -25.53 -8.24 -2.69
CA ILE A 409 -24.45 -8.80 -1.89
C ILE A 409 -23.62 -9.83 -2.67
N ASN A 410 -24.25 -10.61 -3.54
CA ASN A 410 -23.55 -11.60 -4.36
C ASN A 410 -22.69 -10.90 -5.42
N TRP A 411 -23.25 -9.92 -6.12
CA TRP A 411 -22.48 -9.15 -7.12
C TRP A 411 -21.30 -8.44 -6.46
N CYS A 412 -21.51 -7.85 -5.28
CA CYS A 412 -20.45 -7.21 -4.51
C CYS A 412 -19.32 -8.21 -4.18
N ASN A 413 -19.66 -9.39 -3.66
CA ASN A 413 -18.66 -10.41 -3.35
C ASN A 413 -17.90 -10.88 -4.60
N TRP A 414 -18.58 -11.11 -5.73
CA TRP A 414 -17.93 -11.48 -7.00
C TRP A 414 -16.97 -10.40 -7.51
N LEU A 415 -17.37 -9.12 -7.46
CA LEU A 415 -16.51 -8.02 -7.88
C LEU A 415 -15.33 -7.80 -6.93
N ASN A 416 -15.51 -8.06 -5.64
CA ASN A 416 -14.41 -8.02 -4.68
C ASN A 416 -13.41 -9.16 -4.92
N GLN A 417 -13.89 -10.37 -5.24
CA GLN A 417 -13.02 -11.49 -5.62
C GLN A 417 -12.19 -11.14 -6.87
N TRP A 418 -12.84 -10.61 -7.90
CA TRP A 418 -12.14 -10.14 -9.10
C TRP A 418 -11.10 -9.05 -8.77
N GLN A 419 -11.45 -8.06 -7.93
CA GLN A 419 -10.50 -7.03 -7.49
C GLN A 419 -9.32 -7.60 -6.69
N SER A 420 -9.52 -8.64 -5.88
CA SER A 420 -8.44 -9.34 -5.18
C SER A 420 -7.50 -10.05 -6.16
N CYS A 421 -8.05 -10.74 -7.16
CA CYS A 421 -7.25 -11.34 -8.25
C CYS A 421 -6.45 -10.28 -9.00
N LEU A 422 -7.08 -9.17 -9.36
CA LEU A 422 -6.42 -8.06 -10.06
C LEU A 422 -5.30 -7.45 -9.22
N ARG A 423 -5.54 -7.18 -7.94
CA ARG A 423 -4.53 -6.66 -7.01
C ARG A 423 -3.33 -7.58 -6.92
N ASP A 424 -3.54 -8.87 -6.65
CA ASP A 424 -2.43 -9.79 -6.43
C ASP A 424 -1.68 -10.08 -7.75
N THR A 425 -2.37 -10.06 -8.88
CA THR A 425 -1.77 -10.09 -10.23
C THR A 425 -0.91 -8.84 -10.49
N PHE A 426 -1.42 -7.66 -10.11
CA PHE A 426 -0.70 -6.39 -10.24
C PHE A 426 0.57 -6.37 -9.40
N LEU A 427 0.48 -6.82 -8.15
CA LEU A 427 1.63 -6.94 -7.24
C LEU A 427 2.69 -7.91 -7.76
N LEU A 428 2.28 -9.07 -8.30
CA LEU A 428 3.20 -10.01 -8.95
C LEU A 428 3.89 -9.37 -10.17
N ASN A 429 3.14 -8.72 -11.05
CA ASN A 429 3.69 -8.05 -12.22
C ASN A 429 4.69 -6.95 -11.81
N GLN A 430 4.36 -6.17 -10.79
CA GLN A 430 5.24 -5.14 -10.22
C GLN A 430 6.55 -5.74 -9.68
N LEU A 431 6.48 -6.80 -8.86
CA LEU A 431 7.68 -7.44 -8.30
C LEU A 431 8.59 -8.01 -9.39
N LEU A 432 7.99 -8.55 -10.45
CA LEU A 432 8.68 -9.15 -11.59
C LEU A 432 9.27 -8.13 -12.58
N GLY A 433 9.21 -6.82 -12.27
CA GLY A 433 9.74 -5.76 -13.13
C GLY A 433 8.84 -5.46 -14.33
N GLU A 434 7.53 -5.54 -14.13
CA GLU A 434 6.48 -5.16 -15.07
C GLU A 434 6.62 -5.82 -16.47
N PRO A 435 6.73 -7.16 -16.54
CA PRO A 435 6.83 -7.84 -17.82
C PRO A 435 5.63 -7.59 -18.73
N LEU A 436 4.43 -7.36 -18.15
CA LEU A 436 3.22 -6.94 -18.84
C LEU A 436 2.91 -5.46 -18.58
N GLU A 437 2.35 -4.79 -19.58
CA GLU A 437 1.92 -3.40 -19.48
C GLU A 437 0.82 -3.24 -18.41
N GLN A 438 0.96 -2.21 -17.58
CA GLN A 438 -0.01 -1.89 -16.54
C GLN A 438 -1.10 -0.94 -17.08
N PRO A 439 -2.37 -1.17 -16.73
CA PRO A 439 -3.45 -0.24 -17.07
C PRO A 439 -3.40 1.02 -16.18
N THR A 440 -4.05 2.09 -16.62
CA THR A 440 -4.50 3.17 -15.73
C THR A 440 -5.67 2.66 -14.87
N ILE A 441 -5.42 2.38 -13.60
CA ILE A 441 -6.38 1.76 -12.68
C ILE A 441 -7.63 2.63 -12.50
N ALA A 442 -7.46 3.95 -12.44
CA ALA A 442 -8.57 4.90 -12.31
C ALA A 442 -9.57 4.85 -13.48
N ARG A 443 -9.16 4.34 -14.66
CA ARG A 443 -10.01 4.17 -15.84
C ARG A 443 -10.65 2.78 -15.92
N LEU A 444 -10.11 1.80 -15.19
CA LEU A 444 -10.48 0.39 -15.32
C LEU A 444 -11.78 0.04 -14.60
N TYR A 445 -12.03 0.61 -13.41
CA TYR A 445 -13.17 0.21 -12.58
C TYR A 445 -13.88 1.39 -11.93
N ASN A 446 -15.21 1.43 -12.09
CA ASN A 446 -16.10 2.32 -11.34
C ASN A 446 -17.27 1.50 -10.81
N GLY A 447 -17.27 1.22 -9.50
CA GLY A 447 -18.26 0.33 -8.87
C GLY A 447 -19.70 0.81 -9.06
N ARG A 448 -19.97 2.11 -8.93
CA ARG A 448 -21.32 2.68 -9.12
C ARG A 448 -21.85 2.38 -10.52
N ARG A 449 -21.04 2.64 -11.55
CA ARG A 449 -21.42 2.38 -12.95
C ARG A 449 -21.59 0.91 -13.25
N LEU A 450 -20.69 0.08 -12.72
CA LEU A 450 -20.75 -1.35 -12.94
C LEU A 450 -22.00 -1.97 -12.29
N HIS A 451 -22.38 -1.52 -11.09
CA HIS A 451 -23.62 -1.95 -10.45
C HIS A 451 -24.87 -1.52 -11.22
N VAL A 452 -24.91 -0.28 -11.74
CA VAL A 452 -26.01 0.17 -12.62
C VAL A 452 -26.08 -0.70 -13.88
N LEU A 453 -24.93 -1.01 -14.49
CA LEU A 453 -24.86 -1.87 -15.67
C LEU A 453 -25.34 -3.30 -15.36
N LEU A 454 -24.95 -3.86 -14.22
CA LEU A 454 -25.40 -5.18 -13.78
C LEU A 454 -26.92 -5.22 -13.57
N HIS A 455 -27.50 -4.19 -12.95
CA HIS A 455 -28.95 -4.06 -12.81
C HIS A 455 -29.66 -4.00 -14.17
N LYS A 456 -29.08 -3.29 -15.14
CA LYS A 456 -29.62 -3.23 -16.51
C LYS A 456 -29.55 -4.58 -17.22
N ILE A 457 -28.41 -5.28 -17.13
CA ILE A 457 -28.24 -6.63 -17.69
C ILE A 457 -29.21 -7.62 -17.02
N HIS A 458 -29.51 -7.44 -15.73
CA HIS A 458 -30.37 -8.35 -14.97
C HIS A 458 -31.88 -8.10 -15.16
N LEU A 459 -32.34 -6.83 -15.22
CA LEU A 459 -33.76 -6.47 -15.18
C LEU A 459 -34.44 -6.32 -16.54
N GLU A 460 -33.70 -6.08 -17.62
CA GLU A 460 -34.24 -5.99 -18.98
C GLU A 460 -33.29 -6.61 -20.01
N LYS A 461 -33.79 -7.58 -20.79
CA LYS A 461 -33.64 -7.67 -22.27
C LYS A 461 -32.42 -6.95 -22.89
N PHE A 462 -31.19 -7.30 -22.52
CA PHE A 462 -30.00 -6.95 -23.31
C PHE A 462 -29.46 -8.19 -24.04
N VAL A 463 -30.15 -8.44 -25.16
CA VAL A 463 -29.71 -8.84 -26.50
C VAL A 463 -28.54 -9.87 -26.63
N PRO A 464 -28.68 -10.91 -27.48
CA PRO A 464 -27.70 -12.00 -27.69
C PRO A 464 -26.25 -11.54 -27.89
N PRO A 465 -25.26 -12.43 -27.70
CA PRO A 465 -23.84 -12.13 -27.92
C PRO A 465 -23.64 -11.37 -29.23
N GLY A 466 -23.26 -10.08 -29.14
CA GLY A 466 -23.01 -9.25 -30.31
C GLY A 466 -23.71 -7.88 -30.42
N THR A 467 -24.32 -7.36 -29.36
CA THR A 467 -25.17 -6.15 -29.43
C THR A 467 -24.74 -4.98 -28.56
N TYR A 468 -23.65 -5.15 -27.83
CA TYR A 468 -22.72 -4.04 -27.65
C TYR A 468 -21.76 -4.08 -28.84
N SER A 469 -22.06 -3.26 -29.85
CA SER A 469 -21.38 -3.18 -31.15
C SER A 469 -19.97 -2.60 -31.07
N ASP A 470 -19.22 -2.94 -30.04
CA ASP A 470 -17.82 -2.55 -29.92
C ASP A 470 -16.97 -3.78 -30.28
N GLU A 471 -16.24 -3.67 -31.38
CA GLU A 471 -15.33 -4.71 -31.86
C GLU A 471 -14.38 -5.16 -30.73
N ASP A 472 -13.96 -4.22 -29.89
CA ASP A 472 -13.08 -4.45 -28.75
C ASP A 472 -13.72 -5.36 -27.69
N ASN A 473 -15.01 -5.20 -27.42
CA ASN A 473 -15.70 -6.05 -26.44
C ASN A 473 -15.77 -7.51 -26.90
N ARG A 474 -16.02 -7.73 -28.19
CA ARG A 474 -16.03 -9.08 -28.79
C ARG A 474 -14.65 -9.72 -28.73
N VAL A 475 -13.61 -8.99 -29.13
CA VAL A 475 -12.22 -9.47 -29.08
C VAL A 475 -11.83 -9.89 -27.67
N LEU A 476 -12.12 -9.05 -26.66
CA LEU A 476 -11.81 -9.37 -25.27
C LEU A 476 -12.59 -10.61 -24.77
N PHE A 477 -13.87 -10.72 -25.13
CA PHE A 477 -14.72 -11.84 -24.74
C PHE A 477 -14.21 -13.16 -25.35
N ASP A 478 -13.90 -13.17 -26.65
CA ASP A 478 -13.41 -14.36 -27.36
C ASP A 478 -12.07 -14.86 -26.78
N ILE A 479 -11.16 -13.94 -26.46
CA ILE A 479 -9.88 -14.28 -25.81
C ILE A 479 -10.14 -14.91 -24.44
N VAL A 480 -11.03 -14.33 -23.64
CA VAL A 480 -11.37 -14.85 -22.31
C VAL A 480 -11.98 -16.25 -22.43
N GLN A 481 -12.93 -16.47 -23.33
CA GLN A 481 -13.53 -17.80 -23.54
C GLN A 481 -12.46 -18.83 -23.92
N LYS A 482 -11.64 -18.53 -24.93
CA LYS A 482 -10.56 -19.42 -25.39
C LYS A 482 -9.60 -19.85 -24.26
N HIS A 483 -9.34 -18.95 -23.31
CA HIS A 483 -8.41 -19.22 -22.22
C HIS A 483 -9.07 -19.75 -20.95
N THR A 484 -10.40 -19.82 -20.87
CA THR A 484 -11.16 -20.30 -19.71
C THR A 484 -11.94 -21.58 -19.98
N GLU A 485 -12.05 -22.00 -21.24
CA GLU A 485 -12.56 -23.32 -21.59
C GLU A 485 -11.69 -24.42 -20.95
N PRO A 486 -12.30 -25.44 -20.31
CA PRO A 486 -11.56 -26.60 -19.85
C PRO A 486 -10.99 -27.31 -21.07
N THR A 487 -9.66 -27.50 -21.10
CA THR A 487 -9.03 -28.35 -22.11
C THR A 487 -9.74 -29.69 -22.12
N PRO A 488 -10.25 -30.19 -23.26
CA PRO A 488 -10.90 -31.50 -23.29
C PRO A 488 -9.91 -32.51 -22.73
N ALA A 489 -10.34 -33.23 -21.69
CA ALA A 489 -9.53 -34.29 -21.10
C ALA A 489 -9.10 -35.22 -22.24
N PRO A 490 -7.80 -35.56 -22.38
CA PRO A 490 -7.41 -36.58 -23.32
C PRO A 490 -8.20 -37.84 -22.95
N SER A 491 -9.00 -38.31 -23.91
CA SER A 491 -9.76 -39.56 -23.80
C SER A 491 -8.84 -40.63 -23.25
N GLN A 492 -9.20 -41.20 -22.10
CA GLN A 492 -8.43 -42.23 -21.41
C GLN A 492 -7.88 -43.26 -22.39
N PRO A 493 -6.55 -43.47 -22.46
CA PRO A 493 -6.03 -44.79 -22.73
C PRO A 493 -5.91 -45.54 -21.41
N SER A 494 -6.31 -46.80 -21.47
CA SER A 494 -6.29 -47.80 -20.39
C SER A 494 -5.06 -47.73 -19.48
N LYS A 495 -5.31 -48.01 -18.19
CA LYS A 495 -4.32 -48.25 -17.12
C LYS A 495 -3.14 -49.09 -17.61
N ASN A 496 -2.03 -48.42 -17.94
CA ASN A 496 -0.65 -48.91 -17.90
C ASN A 496 0.25 -47.83 -18.53
N ASN A 497 0.66 -46.83 -17.76
CA ASN A 497 1.81 -45.97 -18.10
C ASN A 497 2.25 -45.17 -16.87
N PHE A 498 2.80 -45.86 -15.88
CA PHE A 498 3.55 -45.27 -14.76
C PHE A 498 5.05 -45.09 -15.11
N LEU A 499 5.44 -45.28 -16.38
CA LEU A 499 6.85 -45.27 -16.81
C LEU A 499 7.27 -44.10 -17.73
N TRP A 500 6.35 -43.24 -18.16
CA TRP A 500 6.71 -42.16 -19.10
C TRP A 500 7.42 -40.96 -18.45
N PHE A 501 7.28 -40.80 -17.12
CA PHE A 501 7.95 -39.74 -16.36
C PHE A 501 9.45 -39.99 -16.10
N PHE A 502 9.97 -41.18 -16.40
CA PHE A 502 11.37 -41.55 -16.12
C PHE A 502 12.32 -41.46 -17.33
N CYS A 503 11.83 -41.37 -18.57
CA CYS A 503 12.68 -41.42 -19.76
C CYS A 503 13.25 -40.07 -20.24
N VAL A 504 12.77 -38.93 -19.74
CA VAL A 504 13.30 -37.60 -20.12
C VAL A 504 14.55 -37.21 -19.30
N LEU A 505 14.84 -37.94 -18.22
CA LEU A 505 15.93 -37.66 -17.29
C LEU A 505 17.30 -38.24 -17.69
N ILE A 506 17.41 -39.01 -18.78
CA ILE A 506 18.67 -39.69 -19.16
C ILE A 506 19.34 -39.10 -20.43
N SER A 507 18.71 -38.18 -21.17
CA SER A 507 19.30 -37.63 -22.41
C SER A 507 20.03 -36.28 -22.27
N ARG A 508 20.22 -35.75 -21.06
CA ARG A 508 20.91 -34.45 -20.84
C ARG A 508 22.24 -34.53 -20.08
N ALA A 509 22.77 -35.73 -19.85
CA ALA A 509 24.03 -35.95 -19.14
C ALA A 509 25.26 -36.18 -20.05
N LEU A 510 25.15 -36.00 -21.37
CA LEU A 510 26.25 -36.18 -22.32
C LEU A 510 26.35 -34.99 -23.29
N PHE A 511 26.74 -33.83 -22.78
CA PHE A 511 27.57 -32.89 -23.55
C PHE A 511 28.44 -32.10 -22.57
N VAL A 512 29.48 -32.82 -22.17
CA VAL A 512 30.63 -32.41 -21.35
C VAL A 512 31.56 -31.51 -22.18
N LEU A 513 32.06 -30.46 -21.50
CA LEU A 513 33.36 -29.79 -21.62
C LEU A 513 34.03 -29.57 -23.00
N GLN A 514 34.40 -28.29 -23.22
CA GLN A 514 35.69 -27.72 -23.69
C GLN A 514 35.38 -26.36 -24.34
N VAL A 515 35.99 -25.19 -24.07
CA VAL A 515 37.39 -24.83 -23.81
C VAL A 515 37.44 -23.50 -23.03
N THR A 516 38.36 -23.43 -22.07
CA THR A 516 38.86 -22.24 -21.36
C THR A 516 39.91 -21.48 -22.17
N THR A 517 39.99 -20.15 -22.00
CA THR A 517 41.20 -19.32 -21.69
C THR A 517 40.97 -17.86 -22.14
N MET A 518 40.84 -16.92 -21.19
CA MET A 518 41.84 -15.96 -20.66
C MET A 518 41.97 -14.65 -21.46
N SER A 519 41.63 -13.51 -20.84
CA SER A 519 42.56 -12.42 -20.48
C SER A 519 41.82 -11.09 -20.16
N THR A 520 41.99 -10.60 -18.93
CA THR A 520 41.82 -9.20 -18.47
C THR A 520 43.19 -8.48 -18.58
N PRO A 521 43.45 -7.21 -18.15
CA PRO A 521 42.63 -6.19 -17.45
C PRO A 521 42.85 -4.72 -17.92
N CYS A 522 42.33 -3.77 -17.11
CA CYS A 522 42.73 -2.35 -16.89
C CYS A 522 41.65 -1.31 -17.25
N TRP A 523 40.94 -0.75 -16.25
CA TRP A 523 41.23 0.46 -15.46
C TRP A 523 41.16 1.78 -16.25
N CYS A 524 40.16 2.62 -15.95
CA CYS A 524 40.27 4.05 -15.58
C CYS A 524 38.88 4.75 -15.57
N SER A 525 38.53 5.35 -14.43
CA SER A 525 37.75 6.61 -14.31
C SER A 525 38.76 7.72 -13.94
N PRO A 526 38.52 9.04 -14.13
CA PRO A 526 37.43 9.81 -13.49
C PRO A 526 36.84 10.95 -14.37
N GLY A 527 35.67 11.51 -14.03
CA GLY A 527 35.63 12.78 -13.30
C GLY A 527 34.55 13.75 -13.83
N PRO A 528 34.28 14.87 -13.12
CA PRO A 528 32.92 15.34 -12.81
C PRO A 528 32.59 16.77 -13.30
N THR A 529 31.30 17.10 -13.42
CA THR A 529 30.74 18.49 -13.41
C THR A 529 29.23 18.38 -13.19
N GLY A 530 28.49 19.19 -12.45
CA GLY A 530 28.73 20.42 -11.70
C GLY A 530 27.38 20.83 -11.10
N HIS A 531 27.38 21.30 -9.86
CA HIS A 531 26.18 21.69 -9.12
C HIS A 531 25.56 22.98 -9.66
N ASN A 532 24.24 22.99 -9.78
CA ASN A 532 23.43 24.21 -9.72
C ASN A 532 22.26 23.95 -8.76
N VAL A 533 22.40 24.47 -7.54
CA VAL A 533 21.33 24.45 -6.53
C VAL A 533 20.30 25.50 -6.91
N HIS A 534 19.28 25.09 -7.65
CA HIS A 534 18.07 25.89 -7.83
C HIS A 534 17.30 25.95 -6.52
N LYS A 535 16.95 27.16 -6.07
CA LYS A 535 15.91 27.38 -5.05
C LYS A 535 14.66 26.60 -5.48
N PRO A 536 13.99 25.84 -4.59
CA PRO A 536 12.75 25.18 -4.95
C PRO A 536 11.71 26.27 -5.30
N SER A 537 11.28 26.26 -6.55
CA SER A 537 9.93 26.67 -6.92
C SER A 537 8.93 25.92 -6.04
N SER A 538 7.72 26.46 -5.88
CA SER A 538 6.67 25.92 -5.00
C SER A 538 6.32 24.45 -5.33
N LYS A 539 7.06 23.50 -4.78
CA LYS A 539 6.90 22.06 -4.98
C LYS A 539 6.19 21.45 -3.79
N LEU A 540 5.26 20.53 -4.06
CA LEU A 540 4.61 19.72 -3.04
C LEU A 540 5.36 18.39 -2.92
N TYR A 541 5.76 18.04 -1.71
CA TYR A 541 6.42 16.78 -1.39
C TYR A 541 5.48 15.92 -0.56
N LEU A 542 5.30 14.68 -0.96
CA LEU A 542 4.49 13.68 -0.26
C LEU A 542 5.38 12.55 0.22
N PHE A 543 5.06 12.04 1.41
CA PHE A 543 5.77 10.97 2.12
C PHE A 543 4.83 9.80 2.40
#